data_AF-A0AAE8QU87-F1
#
_entry.id   AF-A0AAE8QU87-F1
#
_cell.length_a   1.000
_cell.length_b   1.000
_cell.length_c   1.000
_cell.angle_alpha   90.00
_cell.angle_beta   90.00
_cell.angle_gamma   90.00
#
_symmetry.space_group_name_H-M   'P 1'
#
loop_
_entity.id
_entity.type
_entity.pdbx_description
1 polymer ?
#
loop_
_entity_poly.entity_id
_entity_poly.type
_entity_poly.pdbx_seq_one_letter_code
_entity_poly.pdbx_strand_id
1 'polypeptide(L)' 'MLNYIKRFLCWQGRTFFSVYGPTVLTIIFALIQAHFFPGSPVWPIGVFFIAVMIIFGRYIKG' A
#
# COMPACT_ATOMS: atom_id res chain seq x y z
N MET A 1 28.80 10.17 -8.90
CA MET A 1 27.65 10.90 -8.30
C MET A 1 26.29 10.39 -8.77
N LEU A 2 26.02 10.33 -10.07
CA LEU A 2 24.73 9.85 -10.61
C LEU A 2 24.32 8.43 -10.17
N ASN A 3 25.26 7.48 -10.09
CA ASN A 3 24.98 6.12 -9.60
C ASN A 3 24.62 6.07 -8.09
N TYR A 4 25.22 6.94 -7.28
CA TYR A 4 24.88 7.06 -5.86
C TYR A 4 23.49 7.67 -5.67
N ILE A 5 23.17 8.72 -6.42
CA ILE A 5 21.85 9.36 -6.41
C ILE A 5 20.78 8.38 -6.88
N LYS A 6 21.00 7.64 -7.97
CA LYS A 6 20.06 6.60 -8.44
C LYS A 6 19.82 5.52 -7.40
N ARG A 7 20.87 5.03 -6.75
CA ARG A 7 20.78 4.00 -5.72
C ARG A 7 20.03 4.49 -4.48
N PHE A 8 20.27 5.74 -4.07
CA PHE A 8 19.55 6.38 -2.98
C PHE A 8 18.06 6.59 -3.31
N LEU A 9 17.74 7.02 -4.52
CA LEU A 9 16.35 7.23 -4.97
C LEU A 9 15.58 5.92 -5.07
N CYS A 10 16.20 4.85 -5.60
CA CYS A 10 15.60 3.51 -5.60
C CYS A 10 15.38 2.99 -4.17
N TRP A 11 16.32 3.24 -3.26
CA TRP A 11 16.20 2.79 -1.88
C TRP A 11 15.08 3.54 -1.14
N GLN A 12 15.03 4.87 -1.27
CA GLN A 12 13.94 5.70 -0.75
C GLN A 12 12.58 5.32 -1.34
N GLY A 13 12.50 5.13 -2.66
CA GLY A 13 11.27 4.70 -3.32
C GLY A 13 10.77 3.35 -2.80
N ARG A 14 11.67 2.40 -2.55
CA ARG A 14 11.34 1.08 -2.00
C ARG A 14 10.86 1.18 -0.55
N THR A 15 11.47 2.03 0.27
CA THR A 15 11.03 2.30 1.66
C THR A 15 9.70 3.05 1.70
N PHE A 16 9.49 4.02 0.81
CA PHE A 16 8.22 4.73 0.69
C PHE A 16 7.09 3.79 0.25
N PHE A 17 7.31 2.98 -0.79
CA PHE A 17 6.31 1.99 -1.21
C PHE A 17 6.01 0.98 -0.10
N SER A 18 7.03 0.57 0.66
CA SER A 18 6.90 -0.35 1.79
C SER A 18 5.98 0.20 2.89
N VAL A 19 6.14 1.48 3.27
CA VAL A 19 5.40 2.08 4.40
C VAL A 19 4.06 2.67 3.95
N TYR A 20 4.01 3.33 2.80
CA TYR A 20 2.81 4.02 2.31
C TYR A 20 1.97 3.16 1.35
N GLY A 21 2.55 2.14 0.73
CA GLY A 21 1.85 1.25 -0.19
C GLY A 21 0.57 0.65 0.42
N PRO A 22 0.63 0.05 1.63
CA PRO A 22 -0.55 -0.50 2.27
C PRO A 22 -1.66 0.52 2.43
N THR A 23 -1.32 1.69 2.99
CA THR A 23 -2.26 2.78 3.27
C THR A 23 -2.90 3.35 2.01
N VAL A 24 -2.11 3.59 0.95
CA VAL A 24 -2.62 4.12 -0.32
C VAL A 24 -3.56 3.11 -0.99
N LEU A 25 -3.20 1.83 -0.98
CA LEU A 25 -4.05 0.76 -1.50
C LEU A 25 -5.39 0.68 -0.75
N THR A 26 -5.39 0.78 0.58
CA THR A 26 -6.65 0.78 1.35
C THR A 26 -7.52 1.99 1.03
N ILE A 27 -6.92 3.18 0.88
CA ILE A 27 -7.68 4.39 0.56
C ILE A 27 -8.35 4.26 -0.81
N ILE A 28 -7.60 3.79 -1.83
CA ILE A 28 -8.15 3.54 -3.16
C ILE A 28 -9.29 2.53 -3.09
N PHE A 29 -9.10 1.43 -2.36
CA PHE A 29 -10.14 0.42 -2.18
C PHE A 29 -11.39 0.99 -1.51
N ALA A 30 -11.24 1.79 -0.46
CA ALA A 30 -12.35 2.43 0.24
C ALA A 30 -13.14 3.39 -0.67
N LEU A 31 -12.44 4.18 -1.49
CA LEU A 31 -13.07 5.09 -2.45
C LEU A 31 -13.86 4.32 -3.52
N ILE A 32 -13.29 3.25 -4.06
CA ILE A 32 -13.97 2.37 -5.02
C ILE A 32 -15.20 1.74 -4.36
N GLN A 33 -15.06 1.20 -3.15
CA GLN A 33 -16.16 0.58 -2.44
C GLN A 33 -17.29 1.58 -2.17
N ALA A 34 -16.98 2.80 -1.72
CA ALA A 34 -17.97 3.84 -1.47
C ALA A 34 -18.67 4.28 -2.77
N HIS A 35 -17.96 4.30 -3.90
CA HIS A 35 -18.53 4.71 -5.18
C HIS A 35 -19.46 3.66 -5.79
N PHE A 36 -19.03 2.39 -5.83
CA PHE A 36 -19.81 1.31 -6.43
C PHE A 36 -20.85 0.71 -5.48
N PHE A 37 -20.60 0.75 -4.18
CA PHE A 37 -21.46 0.15 -3.15
C PHE A 37 -21.71 1.14 -2.00
N PRO A 38 -22.52 2.19 -2.21
CA PRO A 38 -22.75 3.24 -1.20
C PRO A 38 -23.41 2.75 0.10
N GLY A 39 -24.01 1.56 0.10
CA GLY A 39 -24.56 0.89 1.30
C GLY A 39 -23.67 -0.24 1.84
N SER A 40 -22.45 -0.39 1.32
CA SER A 40 -21.53 -1.44 1.75
C SER A 40 -21.14 -1.27 3.22
N PRO A 41 -21.11 -2.37 3.99
CA PRO A 41 -20.56 -2.32 5.34
C PRO A 41 -19.05 -2.03 5.30
N VAL A 42 -18.52 -1.48 6.40
CA VAL A 42 -17.12 -0.98 6.49
C VAL A 42 -16.09 -2.10 6.67
N TRP A 43 -16.52 -3.28 7.13
CA TRP A 43 -15.63 -4.41 7.45
C TRP A 43 -14.71 -4.89 6.31
N PRO A 44 -15.07 -4.84 5.00
CA PRO A 44 -14.20 -5.32 3.94
C PRO A 44 -12.96 -4.46 3.77
N ILE A 45 -13.02 -3.16 4.11
CA ILE A 45 -11.83 -2.28 4.14
C ILE A 45 -10.81 -2.80 5.15
N GLY A 46 -11.26 -3.22 6.34
CA GLY A 46 -10.41 -3.78 7.37
C GLY A 46 -9.78 -5.11 6.96
N VAL A 47 -10.56 -6.00 6.34
CA VAL A 47 -10.05 -7.28 5.81
C VAL A 47 -9.02 -7.03 4.70
N PHE A 48 -9.31 -6.09 3.80
CA PHE A 48 -8.40 -5.71 2.74
C PHE A 48 -7.09 -5.13 3.31
N PHE A 49 -7.16 -4.27 4.31
CA PHE A 49 -5.98 -3.73 4.99
C PHE A 49 -5.08 -4.84 5.55
N ILE A 50 -5.65 -5.81 6.26
CA ILE A 50 -4.89 -6.93 6.83
C ILE A 50 -4.24 -7.76 5.73
N ALA A 51 -4.97 -8.05 4.64
CA ALA A 51 -4.42 -8.79 3.50
C ALA A 51 -3.23 -8.05 2.87
N VAL A 52 -3.36 -6.75 2.63
CA VAL A 52 -2.29 -5.92 2.05
C VAL A 52 -1.09 -5.85 3.00
N MET A 53 -1.31 -5.72 4.31
CA MET A 53 -0.24 -5.74 5.32
C MET A 53 0.53 -7.07 5.32
N ILE A 54 -0.15 -8.21 5.19
CA ILE A 54 0.51 -9.52 5.10
C ILE A 54 1.35 -9.62 3.81
N ILE A 55 0.81 -9.17 2.68
CA ILE A 55 1.51 -9.18 1.39
C ILE A 55 2.76 -8.29 1.47
N PHE A 56 2.61 -7.04 1.90
CA PHE A 56 3.74 -6.11 2.03
C PHE A 56 4.76 -6.59 3.07
N GLY A 57 4.30 -7.10 4.22
CA GLY A 57 5.19 -7.67 5.24
C GLY A 57 6.02 -8.84 4.74
N ARG A 58 5.52 -9.62 3.77
CA ARG A 58 6.27 -10.67 3.07
C ARG A 58 7.23 -10.12 2.02
N TYR A 59 6.82 -9.11 1.25
CA TYR A 59 7.64 -8.51 0.19
C TYR A 59 8.80 -7.62 0.69
N ILE A 60 8.68 -7.04 1.89
CA ILE A 60 9.71 -6.16 2.48
C ILE A 60 10.81 -6.97 3.18
N LYS A 61 10.50 -8.16 3.68
CA LYS A 61 11.46 -9.07 4.33
C LYS A 61 12.22 -9.99 3.35
N GLY A 62 11.90 -9.93 2.05
CA GLY A 62 12.54 -10.69 0.97
C GLY A 62 13.70 -9.98 0.30
#